data_AF-A0A832HD69-F1
#
_entry.id   AF-A0A832HD69-F1
#
_cell.length_a   1.000
_cell.length_b   1.000
_cell.length_c   1.000
_cell.angle_alpha   90.00
_cell.angle_beta   90.00
_cell.angle_gamma   90.00
#
_symmetry.space_group_name_H-M   'P 1'
#
loop_
_entity.id
_entity.type
_entity.pdbx_description
1 polymer ?
#
loop_
_entity_poly.entity_id
_entity_poly.type
_entity_poly.pdbx_seq_one_letter_code
_entity_poly.pdbx_strand_id
1 'polypeptide(L)'
;MSAPAPGSAADLLAELDALGIQLEAGGERLRYRPREKVTADLAGRMKMHKAELLALLAKRAALDRRIAEQLAQLVPYRTADGRRGWVNPRYRDELDRLGLL
;
A
#
# COMPACT_ATOMS: atom_id res chain seq x y z
N MET A 1 -14.37 26.20 -14.88
CA MET A 1 -13.98 25.17 -13.89
C MET A 1 -14.63 23.87 -14.35
N SER A 2 -13.89 23.00 -15.05
CA SER A 2 -14.44 21.73 -15.55
C SER A 2 -14.66 20.78 -14.38
N ALA A 3 -15.85 20.19 -14.31
CA ALA A 3 -16.09 19.04 -13.45
C ALA A 3 -15.14 17.90 -13.89
N PRO A 4 -14.40 17.25 -12.97
CA PRO A 4 -13.59 16.10 -13.35
C PRO A 4 -14.53 14.99 -13.86
N ALA A 5 -14.16 14.37 -14.98
CA ALA A 5 -14.86 13.19 -15.50
C ALA A 5 -15.01 12.12 -14.39
N PRO A 6 -16.02 11.24 -14.45
CA PRO A 6 -16.09 10.07 -13.57
C PRO A 6 -14.95 9.12 -13.95
N GLY A 7 -13.74 9.43 -13.46
CA GLY A 7 -12.56 8.58 -13.59
C GLY A 7 -12.80 7.23 -12.92
N SER A 8 -11.97 6.25 -13.23
CA SER A 8 -12.10 4.91 -12.64
C SER A 8 -11.96 4.95 -11.11
N ALA A 9 -12.37 3.89 -10.43
CA ALA A 9 -12.15 3.75 -8.99
C ALA A 9 -10.66 3.87 -8.60
N ALA A 10 -9.75 3.45 -9.48
CA ALA A 10 -8.31 3.57 -9.28
C ALA A 10 -7.84 5.03 -9.39
N ASP A 11 -8.36 5.78 -10.37
CA ASP A 11 -8.05 7.21 -10.52
C ASP A 11 -8.57 8.01 -9.32
N LEU A 12 -9.79 7.69 -8.86
CA LEU A 12 -10.36 8.30 -7.65
C LEU A 12 -9.52 7.97 -6.41
N LEU A 13 -9.04 6.73 -6.26
CA LEU A 13 -8.18 6.36 -5.14
C LEU A 13 -6.86 7.16 -5.17
N ALA A 14 -6.25 7.32 -6.35
CA ALA A 14 -5.04 8.11 -6.52
C ALA A 14 -5.28 9.61 -6.25
N GLU A 15 -6.42 10.15 -6.67
CA GLU A 15 -6.84 11.52 -6.37
C GLU A 15 -6.99 11.74 -4.85
N LEU A 16 -7.66 10.83 -4.15
CA LEU A 16 -7.82 10.90 -2.69
C LEU A 16 -6.46 10.90 -1.98
N ASP A 17 -5.55 10.00 -2.38
CA ASP A 17 -4.19 9.94 -1.85
C ASP A 17 -3.42 11.25 -2.11
N ALA A 18 -3.52 11.82 -3.33
CA ALA A 18 -2.88 13.09 -3.69
C ALA A 18 -3.42 14.29 -2.89
N LEU A 19 -4.70 14.27 -2.54
CA LEU A 19 -5.33 15.26 -1.65
C LEU A 19 -4.96 15.04 -0.16
N GLY A 20 -4.24 13.96 0.15
CA GLY A 20 -3.90 13.56 1.51
C GLY A 20 -5.10 13.02 2.29
N ILE A 21 -6.10 12.48 1.60
CA ILE A 21 -7.23 11.75 2.17
C ILE A 21 -6.86 10.27 2.18
N GLN A 22 -6.60 9.74 3.36
CA GLN A 22 -6.38 8.32 3.53
C GLN A 22 -7.73 7.60 3.51
N LEU A 23 -7.85 6.60 2.62
CA LEU A 23 -9.00 5.71 2.53
C LEU A 23 -8.63 4.32 3.02
N GLU A 24 -9.44 3.76 3.91
CA GLU A 24 -9.25 2.44 4.51
C GLU A 24 -10.54 1.61 4.41
N ALA A 25 -10.40 0.29 4.31
CA ALA A 25 -11.52 -0.64 4.40
C ALA A 25 -11.77 -1.02 5.87
N GLY A 26 -12.98 -0.75 6.37
CA GLY A 26 -13.48 -1.19 7.67
C GLY A 26 -14.56 -2.26 7.49
N GLY A 27 -14.15 -3.47 7.09
CA GLY A 27 -15.09 -4.49 6.59
C GLY A 27 -15.71 -4.04 5.28
N GLU A 28 -17.05 -4.01 5.20
CA GLU A 28 -17.79 -3.57 4.01
C GLU A 28 -18.00 -2.04 3.92
N ARG A 29 -17.30 -1.28 4.77
CA ARG A 29 -17.44 0.18 4.87
C ARG A 29 -16.13 0.86 4.53
N LEU A 30 -16.21 1.97 3.81
CA LEU A 30 -15.08 2.86 3.61
C LEU A 30 -14.92 3.76 4.83
N ARG A 31 -13.71 3.83 5.37
CA ARG A 31 -13.29 4.78 6.40
C ARG A 31 -12.31 5.76 5.77
N TYR A 32 -12.40 7.03 6.11
CA TYR A 32 -11.51 8.04 5.55
C TYR A 32 -11.13 9.12 6.55
N ARG A 33 -9.95 9.69 6.37
CA ARG A 33 -9.43 10.83 7.15
C ARG A 33 -8.45 11.67 6.32
N PRO A 34 -8.38 12.99 6.50
CA PRO A 34 -9.28 13.82 7.32
C PRO A 34 -10.67 13.98 6.68
N ARG A 35 -11.73 14.18 7.49
CA ARG A 35 -13.12 14.28 6.98
C ARG A 35 -13.40 15.61 6.31
N GLU A 36 -12.77 16.67 6.80
CA GLU A 36 -12.91 18.05 6.32
C GLU A 36 -12.41 18.25 4.88
N LYS A 37 -11.56 17.35 4.38
CA LYS A 37 -11.12 17.36 2.97
C LYS A 37 -12.08 16.63 2.02
N VAL A 38 -13.02 15.85 2.55
CA VAL A 38 -13.98 15.11 1.71
C VAL A 38 -15.17 16.00 1.40
N THR A 39 -15.17 16.55 0.20
CA THR A 39 -16.29 17.34 -0.33
C THR A 39 -17.50 16.45 -0.66
N ALA A 40 -18.68 17.07 -0.84
CA ALA A 40 -19.89 16.33 -1.23
C ALA A 40 -19.74 15.61 -2.59
N ASP A 41 -19.00 16.21 -3.52
CA ASP A 41 -18.69 15.61 -4.83
C ASP A 41 -17.82 14.36 -4.67
N LEU A 42 -16.72 14.45 -3.89
CA LEU A 42 -15.86 13.31 -3.58
C LEU A 42 -16.65 12.20 -2.89
N ALA A 43 -17.52 12.54 -1.93
CA ALA A 43 -18.38 11.57 -1.26
C ALA A 43 -19.33 10.87 -2.24
N GLY A 44 -19.89 11.60 -3.21
CA GLY A 44 -20.72 11.05 -4.28
C GLY A 44 -19.96 10.05 -5.16
N ARG A 45 -18.75 10.42 -5.61
CA ARG A 45 -17.87 9.56 -6.41
C ARG A 45 -17.40 8.33 -5.64
N MET A 46 -17.04 8.48 -4.37
CA MET A 46 -16.69 7.36 -3.47
C MET A 46 -17.85 6.38 -3.29
N LYS A 47 -19.09 6.89 -3.21
CA LYS A 47 -20.28 6.05 -3.12
C LYS A 47 -20.54 5.30 -4.44
N MET A 48 -20.35 5.96 -5.58
CA MET A 48 -20.48 5.36 -6.91
C MET A 48 -19.50 4.21 -7.11
N HIS A 49 -18.24 4.38 -6.73
CA HIS A 49 -17.18 3.37 -6.88
C HIS A 49 -16.95 2.50 -5.64
N LYS A 50 -17.88 2.47 -4.68
CA LYS A 50 -17.66 1.86 -3.36
C LYS A 50 -17.13 0.43 -3.45
N ALA A 51 -17.76 -0.42 -4.26
CA ALA A 51 -17.40 -1.83 -4.38
C ALA A 51 -16.00 -2.01 -4.96
N GLU A 52 -15.67 -1.25 -6.01
CA GLU A 52 -14.36 -1.27 -6.64
C GLU A 52 -13.26 -0.74 -5.70
N LEU A 53 -13.53 0.36 -4.98
CA LEU A 53 -12.62 0.90 -3.97
C LEU A 53 -12.34 -0.12 -2.85
N LEU A 54 -13.37 -0.79 -2.34
CA LEU A 54 -13.19 -1.86 -1.34
C LEU A 54 -12.34 -3.01 -1.89
N ALA A 55 -12.54 -3.41 -3.15
CA ALA A 55 -11.75 -4.45 -3.78
C ALA A 55 -10.27 -4.03 -3.96
N LEU A 56 -10.01 -2.79 -4.36
CA LEU A 56 -8.65 -2.24 -4.46
C LEU A 56 -7.96 -2.19 -3.10
N LEU A 57 -8.65 -1.71 -2.07
CA LEU A 57 -8.12 -1.64 -0.71
C LEU A 57 -7.85 -3.04 -0.13
N ALA A 58 -8.71 -4.02 -0.42
CA ALA A 58 -8.49 -5.41 -0.02
C ALA A 58 -7.24 -6.02 -0.69
N LYS A 59 -7.05 -5.77 -1.98
CA LYS A 59 -5.84 -6.19 -2.71
C LYS A 59 -4.57 -5.56 -2.13
N ARG A 60 -4.61 -4.25 -1.82
CA ARG A 60 -3.51 -3.54 -1.16
C ARG A 60 -3.20 -4.14 0.20
N ALA A 61 -4.20 -4.35 1.05
CA ALA A 61 -4.02 -4.95 2.37
C ALA A 61 -3.45 -6.38 2.30
N ALA A 62 -3.85 -7.17 1.30
CA ALA A 62 -3.28 -8.51 1.09
C ALA A 62 -1.80 -8.45 0.67
N LEU A 63 -1.44 -7.51 -0.21
CA LEU A 63 -0.05 -7.27 -0.61
C LEU A 63 0.80 -6.79 0.57
N ASP A 64 0.33 -5.80 1.33
CA ASP A 64 1.02 -5.26 2.49
C ASP A 64 1.29 -6.34 3.53
N ARG A 65 0.30 -7.22 3.77
CA ARG A 65 0.46 -8.38 4.67
C ARG A 65 1.54 -9.33 4.15
N ARG A 66 1.50 -9.69 2.87
CA ARG A 66 2.51 -10.57 2.26
C ARG A 66 3.91 -9.97 2.35
N ILE A 67 4.06 -8.67 2.10
CA ILE A 67 5.33 -7.96 2.26
C ILE A 67 5.79 -8.02 3.72
N ALA A 68 4.90 -7.72 4.67
CA ALA A 68 5.23 -7.78 6.09
C ALA A 68 5.67 -9.19 6.52
N GLU A 69 4.97 -10.23 6.06
CA GLU A 69 5.35 -11.63 6.30
C GLU A 69 6.73 -11.96 5.73
N GLN A 70 7.05 -11.48 4.53
CA GLN A 70 8.37 -11.67 3.93
C GLN A 70 9.47 -10.90 4.68
N LEU A 71 9.20 -9.66 5.08
CA LEU A 71 10.14 -8.85 5.85
C LEU A 71 10.41 -9.45 7.24
N ALA A 72 9.39 -10.04 7.88
CA ALA A 72 9.54 -10.72 9.17
C ALA A 72 10.43 -11.98 9.11
N GLN A 73 10.62 -12.55 7.92
CA GLN A 73 11.52 -13.69 7.72
C GLN A 73 12.98 -13.27 7.50
N LEU A 74 13.25 -11.97 7.31
CA LEU A 74 14.61 -11.50 7.14
C LEU A 74 15.38 -11.64 8.46
N VAL A 75 16.62 -12.10 8.34
CA VAL A 75 17.52 -12.26 9.48
C VAL A 75 18.62 -11.21 9.43
N PRO A 76 19.07 -10.69 10.59
CA PRO A 76 20.21 -9.79 10.62
C PRO A 76 21.46 -10.54 10.15
N TYR A 77 22.25 -9.87 9.33
CA TYR A 77 23.53 -10.37 8.85
C TYR A 77 24.61 -9.30 8.99
N ARG A 78 25.85 -9.74 9.19
CA ARG A 78 27.02 -8.88 9.23
C ARG A 78 27.98 -9.29 8.13
N THR A 79 28.29 -8.35 7.26
CA THR A 79 29.24 -8.53 6.17
C THR A 79 30.68 -8.56 6.66
N ALA A 80 31.60 -9.06 5.83
CA ALA A 80 33.02 -9.12 6.15
C ALA A 80 33.63 -7.74 6.47
N ASP A 81 33.13 -6.67 5.85
CA ASP A 81 33.52 -5.27 6.11
C ASP A 81 32.81 -4.64 7.34
N GLY A 82 32.01 -5.43 8.07
CA GLY A 82 31.37 -5.02 9.32
C GLY A 82 30.04 -4.30 9.18
N ARG A 83 29.51 -4.11 7.97
CA ARG A 83 28.17 -3.55 7.75
C ARG A 83 27.10 -4.51 8.22
N ARG A 84 25.98 -3.97 8.69
CA ARG A 84 24.81 -4.75 9.09
C ARG A 84 23.73 -4.62 8.03
N GLY A 85 23.21 -5.76 7.60
CA GLY A 85 22.10 -5.85 6.66
C GLY A 85 21.05 -6.83 7.16
N TRP A 86 19.93 -6.87 6.45
CA TRP A 86 18.89 -7.87 6.62
C TRP A 86 18.82 -8.69 5.35
N VAL A 87 18.95 -10.00 5.46
CA VAL A 87 18.95 -10.90 4.29
C VAL A 87 17.89 -11.96 4.45
N ASN A 88 17.36 -12.42 3.33
CA ASN A 88 16.53 -13.61 3.35
C ASN A 88 17.43 -14.83 3.54
N PRO A 89 17.21 -15.68 4.58
CA PRO A 89 18.03 -16.85 4.86
C PRO A 89 18.22 -17.78 3.65
N ARG A 90 17.20 -17.87 2.78
CA ARG A 90 17.24 -18.71 1.57
C ARG A 90 18.41 -18.37 0.64
N TYR A 91 18.79 -17.10 0.57
CA TYR A 91 19.84 -16.65 -0.36
C TYR A 91 21.20 -16.52 0.33
N ARG A 92 21.31 -16.86 1.62
CA ARG A 92 22.54 -16.66 2.40
C ARG A 92 23.73 -17.33 1.72
N ASP A 93 23.65 -18.64 1.47
CA ASP A 93 24.75 -19.41 0.91
C ASP A 93 25.14 -18.91 -0.50
N GLU A 94 24.17 -18.45 -1.29
CA GLU A 94 24.41 -17.92 -2.63
C GLU A 94 25.05 -16.53 -2.58
N LEU A 95 24.61 -15.66 -1.68
CA LEU A 95 25.19 -14.33 -1.51
C LEU A 95 26.61 -14.40 -0.90
N ASP A 96 26.86 -15.34 0.02
CA ASP A 96 28.20 -15.64 0.56
C ASP A 96 29.13 -16.13 -0.57
N ARG A 97 28.65 -17.03 -1.47
CA ARG A 97 29.42 -17.49 -2.64
C ARG A 97 29.75 -16.37 -3.63
N LEU A 98 28.85 -15.41 -3.80
CA LEU A 98 29.04 -14.28 -4.71
C LEU A 98 29.90 -13.16 -4.10
N GLY A 99 30.31 -13.28 -2.84
CA GLY A 99 31.06 -12.24 -2.12
C GLY A 99 30.27 -10.93 -1.95
N LEU A 100 28.93 -11.04 -2.01
CA LEU A 100 28.01 -9.92 -1.77
C LEU A 100 27.69 -9.76 -0.28
N LEU A 101 28.30 -10.61 0.55
CA LEU A 101 28.24 -10.67 1.99
C LEU A 101 29.66 -10.60 2.57
#